data_AF-A0A354H0Q6-F1
#
_entry.id   AF-A0A354H0Q6-F1
#
_cell.length_a   1.000
_cell.length_b   1.000
_cell.length_c   1.000
_cell.angle_alpha   90.00
_cell.angle_beta   90.00
_cell.angle_gamma   90.00
#
_symmetry.space_group_name_H-M   'P 1'
#
loop_
_entity.id
_entity.type
_entity.pdbx_description
1 polymer ?
#
loop_
_entity_poly.entity_id
_entity_poly.type
_entity_poly.pdbx_seq_one_letter_code
_entity_poly.pdbx_strand_id
1 'polypeptide(L)'
;MSDLILTEEQAKIVAASFDFVIVRDAGGRVLGHIEPKLTTEQIAELKRRARSPGPWFTGAQVQARLLALQEEWDRTGGFDEVQMKEFLAHLDTADPGHMRNKG
;
A
#
# COMPACT_ATOMS: atom_id res chain seq x y z
N MET A 1 30.03 9.55 -21.94
CA MET A 1 29.17 9.15 -20.80
C MET A 1 28.56 10.42 -20.27
N SER A 2 27.26 10.45 -20.05
CA SER A 2 26.54 11.66 -19.62
C SER A 2 25.92 11.38 -18.27
N ASP A 3 26.22 12.23 -17.29
CA ASP A 3 25.79 12.06 -15.91
C ASP A 3 24.68 13.06 -15.56
N LEU A 4 23.68 12.60 -14.81
CA LEU A 4 22.64 13.44 -14.21
C LEU A 4 22.90 13.56 -12.72
N ILE A 5 23.38 14.71 -12.28
CA ILE A 5 23.66 14.96 -10.86
C ILE A 5 22.38 15.46 -10.18
N LEU A 6 21.91 14.70 -9.21
CA LEU A 6 20.74 15.06 -8.41
C LEU A 6 21.12 16.11 -7.35
N THR A 7 20.17 16.99 -7.03
CA THR A 7 20.29 17.82 -5.83
C THR A 7 20.22 16.95 -4.58
N GLU A 8 20.64 17.49 -3.43
CA GLU A 8 20.58 16.77 -2.17
C GLU A 8 19.15 16.31 -1.82
N GLU A 9 18.15 17.17 -2.06
CA GLU A 9 16.74 16.85 -1.82
C GLU A 9 16.24 15.73 -2.74
N GLN A 10 16.61 15.78 -4.03
CA GLN A 10 16.28 14.72 -4.99
C GLN A 10 16.96 13.40 -4.62
N ALA A 11 18.22 13.45 -4.18
CA ALA A 11 18.95 12.27 -3.72
C ALA A 11 18.28 11.63 -2.49
N LYS A 12 17.77 12.44 -1.55
CA LYS A 12 17.00 11.95 -0.39
C LYS A 12 15.71 11.25 -0.82
N ILE A 13 14.97 11.80 -1.79
CA ILE A 13 13.77 11.15 -2.34
C ILE A 13 14.12 9.79 -2.95
N VAL A 14 15.18 9.74 -3.77
CA VAL A 14 15.64 8.48 -4.39
C VAL A 14 16.06 7.45 -3.34
N ALA A 15 16.81 7.88 -2.32
CA ALA A 15 17.29 6.99 -1.26
C ALA A 15 16.18 6.44 -0.36
N ALA A 16 15.11 7.20 -0.15
CA ALA A 16 13.97 6.80 0.70
C ALA A 16 12.88 6.03 -0.06
N SER A 17 12.94 5.97 -1.39
CA SER A 17 11.88 5.35 -2.19
C SER A 17 11.91 3.82 -2.09
N PHE A 18 10.74 3.23 -1.90
CA PHE A 18 10.52 1.78 -1.98
C PHE A 18 9.99 1.33 -3.35
N ASP A 19 9.72 2.30 -4.23
CA ASP A 19 9.21 2.10 -5.58
C ASP A 19 10.05 2.90 -6.60
N PHE A 20 9.80 2.72 -7.89
CA PHE A 20 10.47 3.47 -8.94
C PHE A 20 10.27 4.98 -8.77
N VAL A 21 11.35 5.75 -8.83
CA VAL A 21 11.28 7.20 -8.92
C VAL A 21 11.20 7.59 -10.39
N ILE A 22 10.09 8.21 -10.79
CA ILE A 22 9.89 8.70 -12.16
C ILE A 22 10.64 10.01 -12.33
N VAL A 23 11.58 10.05 -13.27
CA VAL A 23 12.31 11.28 -13.64
C VAL A 23 11.54 11.99 -14.74
N ARG A 24 11.20 13.26 -14.49
CA ARG A 24 10.47 14.12 -15.43
C ARG A 24 11.25 15.39 -15.73
N ASP A 25 11.03 15.96 -16.91
CA ASP A 25 11.48 17.32 -17.22
C ASP A 25 10.57 18.38 -16.58
N ALA A 26 10.91 19.66 -16.77
CA ALA A 26 10.13 20.79 -16.25
C ALA A 26 8.71 20.89 -16.85
N GLY A 27 8.46 20.30 -18.03
CA GLY A 27 7.15 20.20 -18.65
C GLY A 27 6.34 18.98 -18.18
N GLY A 28 6.91 18.16 -17.28
CA GLY A 28 6.28 16.96 -16.74
C GLY A 28 6.41 15.73 -17.64
N ARG A 29 7.16 15.79 -18.76
CA ARG A 29 7.40 14.64 -19.62
C ARG A 29 8.33 13.65 -18.93
N VAL A 30 7.99 12.35 -18.97
CA VAL A 30 8.82 11.29 -18.41
C VAL A 30 10.08 11.10 -19.25
N LEU A 31 11.24 11.21 -18.61
CA LEU A 31 12.55 10.98 -19.20
C LEU A 31 13.10 9.58 -18.86
N GLY A 32 12.67 9.00 -17.74
CA GLY A 32 13.10 7.68 -17.30
C GLY A 32 12.63 7.34 -15.88
N HIS A 33 13.20 6.28 -15.33
CA HIS A 33 12.96 5.85 -13.95
C HIS A 33 14.28 5.48 -13.27
N ILE A 34 14.36 5.72 -11.97
CA ILE A 34 15.45 5.26 -11.11
C ILE A 34 14.91 4.11 -10.28
N GLU A 35 15.55 2.95 -10.37
CA GLU A 35 15.22 1.79 -9.55
C GLU A 35 15.61 2.04 -8.08
N PRO A 36 14.76 1.65 -7.11
CA PRO A 36 15.12 1.77 -5.71
C PRO A 36 16.25 0.79 -5.38
N LYS A 37 17.27 1.27 -4.65
CA LYS A 37 18.26 0.38 -4.03
C LYS A 37 17.70 -0.19 -2.74
N LEU A 38 17.11 -1.37 -2.85
CA LEU A 38 16.52 -2.06 -1.71
C LEU A 38 17.59 -2.80 -0.90
N THR A 39 17.52 -2.68 0.43
CA THR A 39 18.32 -3.52 1.34
C THR A 39 17.78 -4.94 1.39
N THR A 40 18.59 -5.88 1.86
CA THR A 40 18.19 -7.29 2.04
C THR A 40 16.93 -7.41 2.91
N GLU A 41 16.82 -6.60 3.96
CA GLU A 41 15.69 -6.55 4.88
C GLU A 41 14.43 -6.04 4.18
N GLN A 42 14.55 -4.99 3.36
CA GLN A 42 13.44 -4.45 2.57
C GLN A 42 12.94 -5.48 1.54
N ILE A 43 13.85 -6.19 0.87
CA ILE A 43 13.51 -7.28 -0.05
C ILE A 43 12.79 -8.41 0.70
N ALA A 44 13.29 -8.79 1.88
CA ALA A 44 12.67 -9.84 2.69
C ALA A 44 11.25 -9.45 3.11
N GLU A 45 11.04 -8.19 3.51
CA GLU A 45 9.72 -7.66 3.87
C GLU A 45 8.78 -7.62 2.67
N LEU A 46 9.23 -7.17 1.49
CA LEU A 46 8.44 -7.21 0.26
C LEU A 46 8.05 -8.64 -0.11
N LYS A 47 8.97 -9.61 0.02
CA LYS A 47 8.67 -11.04 -0.18
C LYS A 47 7.71 -11.59 0.88
N ARG A 48 7.76 -11.10 2.12
CA ARG A 48 6.81 -11.49 3.18
C ARG A 48 5.42 -10.97 2.85
N ARG A 49 5.29 -9.68 2.51
CA ARG A 49 4.02 -9.06 2.08
C ARG A 49 3.46 -9.75 0.85
N ALA A 50 4.29 -10.03 -0.15
CA ALA A 50 3.88 -10.74 -1.35
C ALA A 50 3.37 -12.17 -1.08
N ARG A 51 3.83 -12.80 0.01
CA ARG A 51 3.37 -14.12 0.47
C ARG A 51 2.19 -14.06 1.46
N SER A 52 1.76 -12.87 1.87
CA SER A 52 0.63 -12.73 2.79
C SER A 52 -0.63 -13.31 2.13
N PRO A 53 -1.28 -14.32 2.74
CA PRO A 53 -2.56 -14.80 2.25
C PRO A 53 -3.62 -13.71 2.52
N GLY A 54 -4.35 -13.30 1.49
CA GLY A 54 -5.47 -12.37 1.64
C GLY A 54 -5.52 -11.26 0.58
N PRO A 55 -6.65 -10.54 0.51
CA PRO A 55 -6.83 -9.40 -0.38
C PRO A 55 -5.98 -8.20 0.06
N TRP A 56 -5.64 -7.36 -0.91
CA TRP A 56 -4.95 -6.10 -0.69
C TRP A 56 -5.97 -4.96 -0.70
N PHE A 57 -5.90 -4.12 0.31
CA PHE A 57 -6.77 -2.95 0.44
C PHE A 57 -5.98 -1.68 0.17
N THR A 58 -6.60 -0.75 -0.55
CA THR A 58 -6.10 0.63 -0.63
C THR A 58 -6.27 1.33 0.73
N GLY A 59 -5.52 2.42 0.94
CA GLY A 59 -5.67 3.20 2.17
C GLY A 59 -7.10 3.69 2.41
N ALA A 60 -7.82 4.07 1.35
CA ALA A 60 -9.22 4.48 1.44
C ALA A 60 -10.15 3.34 1.88
N GLN A 61 -9.96 2.12 1.34
CA GLN A 61 -10.72 0.94 1.76
C GLN A 61 -10.46 0.57 3.22
N VAL A 62 -9.20 0.66 3.67
CA VAL A 62 -8.85 0.46 5.08
C VAL A 62 -9.55 1.49 5.97
N GLN A 63 -9.52 2.78 5.60
CA GLN A 63 -10.20 3.83 6.36
C GLN A 63 -11.71 3.61 6.45
N ALA A 64 -12.36 3.29 5.32
CA ALA A 64 -13.79 3.01 5.28
C ALA A 64 -14.18 1.82 6.16
N ARG A 65 -13.38 0.74 6.14
CA ARG A 65 -13.60 -0.43 6.99
C ARG A 65 -13.44 -0.11 8.48
N LEU A 66 -12.43 0.66 8.85
CA LEU A 66 -12.21 1.08 10.24
C LEU A 66 -13.35 1.96 10.75
N LEU A 67 -13.85 2.89 9.91
CA LEU A 67 -15.03 3.70 10.21
C LEU A 67 -16.26 2.83 10.43
N ALA A 68 -16.54 1.89 9.53
CA ALA A 68 -17.68 0.98 9.66
C ALA A 68 -17.60 0.11 10.93
N LEU A 69 -16.41 -0.37 11.29
CA LEU A 69 -16.18 -1.10 12.54
C LEU A 69 -16.47 -0.24 13.78
N GLN A 70 -16.04 1.02 13.76
CA GLN A 70 -16.29 1.96 14.86
C GLN A 70 -17.77 2.29 14.99
N GLU A 71 -18.45 2.60 13.88
CA GLU A 71 -19.88 2.90 13.85
C GLU A 71 -20.72 1.73 14.39
N GLU A 72 -20.38 0.51 13.96
CA GLU A 72 -21.07 -0.68 14.41
C GLU A 72 -20.82 -0.96 15.90
N TRP A 73 -19.57 -0.81 16.36
CA TRP A 73 -19.22 -0.91 17.78
C TRP A 73 -20.04 0.06 18.64
N ASP A 74 -20.11 1.33 18.23
CA ASP A 74 -20.84 2.37 18.94
C ASP A 74 -22.36 2.11 18.95
N ARG A 75 -22.88 1.48 17.87
CA ARG A 75 -24.30 1.11 17.73
C ARG A 75 -24.70 -0.06 18.62
N THR A 76 -23.86 -1.08 18.73
CA THR A 76 -24.18 -2.33 19.47
C THR A 76 -23.67 -2.31 20.90
N GLY A 77 -22.78 -1.37 21.25
CA GLY A 77 -22.11 -1.33 22.55
C GLY A 77 -20.95 -2.31 22.67
N GLY A 78 -20.40 -2.76 21.53
CA GLY A 78 -19.35 -3.77 21.43
C GLY A 78 -19.74 -4.99 20.59
N PHE A 79 -18.79 -5.89 20.39
CA PHE A 79 -19.01 -7.15 19.67
C PHE A 79 -18.84 -8.36 20.58
N ASP A 80 -19.74 -9.33 20.44
CA ASP A 80 -19.37 -10.73 20.68
C ASP A 80 -18.66 -11.34 19.46
N GLU A 81 -18.09 -12.54 19.64
CA GLU A 81 -17.30 -13.20 18.61
C GLU A 81 -18.12 -13.52 17.34
N VAL A 82 -19.39 -13.86 17.49
CA VAL A 82 -20.27 -14.22 16.36
C VAL A 82 -20.60 -12.97 15.57
N GLN A 83 -21.02 -11.91 16.26
CA GLN A 83 -21.33 -10.61 15.66
C GLN A 83 -20.12 -10.02 14.92
N MET A 84 -18.92 -10.09 15.53
CA MET A 84 -17.69 -9.64 14.87
C MET A 84 -17.44 -10.42 13.57
N LYS A 85 -17.56 -11.75 13.60
CA LYS A 85 -17.33 -12.59 12.42
C LYS A 85 -18.33 -12.32 11.30
N GLU A 86 -19.61 -12.19 11.64
CA GLU A 86 -20.67 -11.87 10.68
C GLU A 86 -20.47 -10.49 10.07
N PHE A 87 -20.11 -9.49 10.88
CA PHE A 87 -19.87 -8.14 10.40
C PHE A 87 -18.63 -8.05 9.50
N LEU A 88 -17.53 -8.72 9.86
CA LEU A 88 -16.34 -8.80 9.01
C LEU A 88 -16.64 -9.51 7.67
N ALA A 89 -17.42 -10.59 7.69
CA ALA A 89 -17.84 -11.27 6.46
C ALA A 89 -18.71 -10.37 5.57
N HIS A 90 -19.56 -9.52 6.18
CA HIS A 90 -20.33 -8.52 5.45
C HIS A 90 -19.42 -7.48 4.79
N LEU A 91 -18.43 -6.94 5.51
CA LEU A 91 -17.44 -6.01 4.96
C LEU A 91 -16.62 -6.64 3.82
N ASP A 92 -16.24 -7.91 3.96
CA ASP A 92 -15.54 -8.65 2.91
C ASP A 92 -16.40 -8.89 1.67
N THR A 93 -17.72 -8.97 1.81
CA THR A 93 -18.63 -9.08 0.66
C THR A 93 -18.86 -7.73 -0.01
N ALA A 94 -19.03 -6.67 0.78
CA ALA A 94 -19.32 -5.32 0.29
C ALA A 94 -18.10 -4.68 -0.40
N ASP A 95 -16.91 -4.94 0.11
CA ASP A 95 -15.65 -4.43 -0.43
C ASP A 95 -14.56 -5.52 -0.34
N PRO A 96 -14.49 -6.47 -1.29
CA PRO A 96 -13.62 -7.66 -1.21
C PRO A 96 -12.12 -7.36 -1.31
N GLY A 97 -11.74 -6.10 -1.53
CA GLY A 97 -10.36 -5.72 -1.80
C GLY A 97 -9.87 -6.26 -3.14
N HIS A 98 -8.55 -6.20 -3.34
CA HIS A 98 -7.91 -6.57 -4.60
C HIS A 98 -7.12 -7.85 -4.42
N MET A 99 -7.51 -8.89 -5.15
CA MET A 99 -6.69 -10.08 -5.30
C MET A 99 -5.52 -9.76 -6.22
N ARG A 100 -4.32 -10.18 -5.83
CA ARG A 100 -3.15 -10.04 -6.69
C ARG A 100 -3.40 -10.88 -7.95
N ASN A 101 -3.46 -10.24 -9.13
CA ASN A 101 -3.48 -10.97 -10.39
C ASN A 101 -2.25 -11.88 -10.41
N LYS A 102 -2.46 -13.19 -10.46
CA LYS A 102 -1.40 -14.17 -10.71
C LYS A 102 -0.99 -13.99 -12.17
N GLY A 103 -0.07 -13.04 -12.41
CA GLY A 103 0.73 -13.00 -13.62
C GLY A 103 1.81 -14.06 -13.59
#